data_AF-A0A1Q2D2L0-F1
#
_entry.id   AF-A0A1Q2D2L0-F1
#
_cell.length_a   1.000
_cell.length_b   1.000
_cell.length_c   1.000
_cell.angle_alpha   90.00
_cell.angle_beta   90.00
_cell.angle_gamma   90.00
#
_symmetry.space_group_name_H-M   'P 1'
#
loop_
_entity.id
_entity.type
_entity.pdbx_description
1 polymer ?
#
loop_
_entity_poly.entity_id
_entity_poly.type
_entity_poly.pdbx_seq_one_letter_code
_entity_poly.pdbx_strand_id
1 'polypeptide(L)'
;MLQVLILNPLAAMPGWTLAEIGDGVRAAGDSMGTPASVVMLGLPIVAALVVCCVFAAGRISVRQMVNSLLGVLAASGLIYLWASAGPAIAMADAFGISGGDHTGWGWTLPAVSAAALLMLIAGEVRWWRGSAVRTRRPGRPATAR
;
A
#
# COMPACT_ATOMS: atom_id res chain seq x y z
N MET A 1 1.69 -9.63 3.59
CA MET A 1 1.08 -10.97 3.69
C MET A 1 1.45 -11.67 4.98
N LEU A 2 2.75 -11.93 5.19
CA LEU A 2 3.27 -12.55 6.42
C LEU A 2 2.74 -11.87 7.70
N GLN A 3 2.77 -10.54 7.72
CA GLN A 3 2.28 -9.77 8.85
C GLN A 3 0.81 -10.05 9.20
N VAL A 4 -0.08 -10.00 8.22
CA VAL A 4 -1.54 -10.10 8.41
C VAL A 4 -1.97 -11.53 8.71
N LEU A 5 -1.37 -12.51 8.04
CA LEU A 5 -1.85 -13.89 8.03
C LEU A 5 -1.08 -14.83 8.97
N ILE A 6 0.09 -14.41 9.46
CA ILE A 6 0.98 -15.28 10.22
C ILE A 6 1.44 -14.58 11.50
N LEU A 7 2.14 -13.45 11.40
CA LEU A 7 2.76 -12.81 12.56
C LEU A 7 1.71 -12.23 13.52
N ASN A 8 0.71 -11.53 12.98
CA ASN A 8 -0.33 -10.94 13.82
C ASN A 8 -1.21 -12.00 14.53
N PRO A 9 -1.71 -13.05 13.86
CA PRO A 9 -2.44 -14.12 14.55
C PRO A 9 -1.61 -14.83 15.62
N LEU A 10 -0.34 -15.14 15.37
CA LEU A 10 0.54 -15.79 16.36
C LEU A 10 0.87 -14.88 17.55
N ALA A 11 1.01 -13.58 17.32
CA ALA A 11 1.21 -12.61 18.40
C ALA A 11 -0.08 -12.38 19.21
N ALA A 12 -1.23 -12.45 18.55
CA ALA A 12 -2.54 -12.36 19.19
C ALA A 12 -2.86 -13.59 20.07
N MET A 13 -2.35 -14.76 19.69
CA MET A 13 -2.54 -16.03 20.41
C MET A 13 -1.20 -16.71 20.75
N PRO A 14 -0.50 -16.25 21.81
CA PRO A 14 0.78 -16.81 22.19
C PRO A 14 0.65 -18.29 22.57
N GLY A 15 1.49 -19.14 21.97
CA GLY A 15 1.51 -20.58 22.25
C GLY A 15 0.56 -21.43 21.40
N TRP A 16 -0.25 -20.81 20.54
CA TRP A 16 -1.08 -21.52 19.57
C TRP A 16 -0.40 -21.63 18.21
N THR A 17 -0.73 -22.67 17.47
CA THR A 17 -0.38 -22.83 16.05
C THR A 17 -1.41 -22.15 15.14
N LEU A 18 -1.01 -21.81 13.91
CA LEU A 18 -1.95 -21.25 12.93
C LEU A 18 -3.13 -22.18 12.60
N ALA A 19 -2.92 -23.50 12.70
CA ALA A 19 -3.97 -24.48 12.50
C ALA A 19 -5.02 -24.39 13.62
N GLU A 20 -4.58 -24.38 14.89
CA GLU A 20 -5.48 -24.25 16.05
C GLU A 20 -6.24 -22.93 16.04
N ILE A 21 -5.58 -21.83 15.68
CA ILE A 21 -6.24 -20.52 15.53
C ILE A 21 -7.29 -20.59 14.42
N GLY A 22 -6.93 -21.16 13.26
CA GLY A 22 -7.86 -21.32 12.14
C GLY A 22 -9.04 -22.25 12.46
N ASP A 23 -8.83 -23.28 13.26
CA ASP A 23 -9.87 -24.19 13.75
C ASP A 23 -10.80 -23.47 14.74
N GLY A 24 -10.25 -22.65 15.64
CA GLY A 24 -11.03 -21.81 16.55
C GLY A 24 -11.92 -20.80 15.83
N VAL A 25 -11.39 -20.11 14.83
CA VAL A 25 -12.17 -19.19 13.97
C VAL A 25 -13.27 -19.93 13.22
N ARG A 26 -12.98 -21.12 12.68
CA ARG A 26 -13.98 -21.96 12.00
C ARG A 26 -15.04 -22.49 12.96
N ALA A 27 -14.68 -22.83 14.19
CA ALA A 27 -15.62 -23.24 15.23
C ALA A 27 -16.58 -22.10 15.64
N ALA A 28 -16.13 -20.86 15.55
CA ALA A 28 -16.96 -19.66 15.73
C ALA A 28 -17.87 -19.35 14.52
N GLY A 29 -17.77 -20.13 13.43
CA GLY A 29 -18.57 -19.94 12.22
C GLY A 29 -18.04 -18.89 11.24
N ASP A 30 -16.81 -18.39 11.45
CA ASP A 30 -16.18 -17.40 10.59
C ASP A 30 -14.98 -17.98 9.82
N SER A 31 -14.34 -17.16 8.99
CA SER A 31 -13.16 -17.51 8.21
C SER A 31 -12.11 -16.40 8.28
N MET A 32 -10.84 -16.80 8.22
CA MET A 32 -9.71 -15.85 8.20
C MET A 32 -9.66 -14.95 6.95
N GLY A 33 -10.59 -15.07 5.99
CA GLY A 33 -10.58 -14.27 4.76
C GLY A 33 -9.31 -14.41 3.92
N THR A 34 -8.53 -15.48 4.12
CA THR A 34 -7.17 -15.63 3.58
C THR A 34 -7.09 -15.40 2.07
N PRO A 35 -7.99 -15.96 1.22
CA PRO A 35 -7.95 -15.72 -0.22
C PRO A 35 -8.12 -14.23 -0.57
N ALA A 36 -9.06 -13.54 0.10
CA ALA A 36 -9.32 -12.12 -0.14
C ALA A 36 -8.10 -11.26 0.27
N SER A 37 -7.53 -11.50 1.45
CA SER A 37 -6.32 -10.82 1.90
C SER A 37 -5.14 -11.05 0.96
N VAL A 38 -4.99 -12.27 0.42
CA VAL A 38 -3.96 -12.62 -0.56
C VAL A 38 -4.15 -11.82 -1.86
N VAL A 39 -5.36 -11.82 -2.42
CA VAL A 39 -5.65 -11.06 -3.65
C VAL A 39 -5.41 -9.56 -3.45
N MET A 40 -5.93 -8.98 -2.37
CA MET A 40 -5.80 -7.55 -2.08
C MET A 40 -4.33 -7.14 -1.92
N LEU A 41 -3.56 -7.87 -1.11
CA LEU A 41 -2.15 -7.54 -0.88
C LEU A 41 -1.26 -7.86 -2.10
N GLY A 42 -1.72 -8.70 -3.03
CA GLY A 42 -1.03 -8.96 -4.29
C GLY A 42 -1.21 -7.84 -5.32
N LEU A 43 -2.33 -7.10 -5.27
CA LEU A 43 -2.68 -6.09 -6.26
C LEU A 43 -1.61 -4.99 -6.43
N PRO A 44 -1.03 -4.40 -5.36
CA PRO A 44 0.03 -3.40 -5.51
C PRO A 44 1.30 -3.95 -6.15
N ILE A 45 1.63 -5.22 -5.90
CA ILE A 45 2.81 -5.87 -6.47
C ILE A 45 2.64 -5.99 -7.99
N VAL A 46 1.48 -6.48 -8.43
CA VAL A 46 1.15 -6.58 -9.85
C VAL A 46 1.15 -5.20 -10.50
N ALA A 47 0.55 -4.20 -9.86
CA ALA A 47 0.54 -2.82 -10.37
C ALA A 47 1.95 -2.25 -10.52
N ALA A 48 2.83 -2.45 -9.53
CA ALA A 48 4.23 -2.03 -9.60
C ALA A 48 4.98 -2.71 -10.74
N LEU A 49 4.78 -4.02 -10.94
CA LEU A 49 5.38 -4.77 -12.04
C LEU A 49 4.91 -4.23 -13.40
N VAL A 50 3.61 -3.95 -13.56
CA VAL A 50 3.06 -3.34 -14.77
C VAL A 50 3.74 -2.00 -15.06
N VAL A 51 3.90 -1.13 -14.05
CA VAL A 51 4.60 0.16 -14.19
C VAL A 51 6.04 -0.06 -14.66
N CYS A 52 6.76 -1.00 -14.07
CA CYS A 52 8.13 -1.34 -14.48
C CYS A 52 8.21 -1.87 -15.92
N CYS A 53 7.27 -2.73 -16.33
CA CYS A 53 7.20 -3.23 -17.71
C CYS A 53 6.91 -2.11 -18.71
N VAL A 54 5.98 -1.20 -18.39
CA VAL A 54 5.63 -0.05 -19.23
C VAL A 54 6.83 0.90 -19.37
N PHE A 55 7.59 1.11 -18.30
CA PHE A 55 8.83 1.87 -18.35
C PHE A 55 9.92 1.19 -19.17
N ALA A 56 10.15 -0.11 -18.97
CA ALA A 56 11.13 -0.90 -19.72
C ALA A 56 10.81 -0.93 -21.22
N ALA A 57 9.52 -0.86 -21.58
CA ALA A 57 9.05 -0.73 -22.96
C ALA A 57 9.18 0.69 -23.55
N GLY A 58 9.77 1.64 -22.81
CA GLY A 58 9.98 3.02 -23.25
C GLY A 58 8.69 3.84 -23.40
N ARG A 59 7.56 3.40 -22.81
CA ARG A 59 6.25 4.03 -22.99
C ARG A 59 6.01 5.22 -22.07
N ILE A 60 6.78 5.34 -21.00
CA ILE A 60 6.65 6.40 -20.00
C ILE A 60 8.02 6.97 -19.63
N SER A 61 8.03 8.24 -19.26
CA SER A 61 9.22 8.91 -18.72
C SER A 61 9.58 8.40 -17.32
N VAL A 62 10.84 8.61 -16.90
CA VAL A 62 11.29 8.31 -15.53
C VAL A 62 10.41 8.99 -14.48
N ARG A 63 9.97 10.23 -14.72
CA ARG A 63 9.08 10.95 -13.81
C ARG A 63 7.73 10.26 -13.67
N GLN A 64 7.12 9.85 -14.79
CA GLN A 64 5.84 9.13 -14.75
C GLN A 64 5.99 7.81 -14.00
N MET A 65 7.08 7.05 -14.24
CA MET A 65 7.37 5.82 -13.49
C MET A 65 7.44 6.08 -11.98
N VAL A 66 8.24 7.05 -11.54
CA VAL A 66 8.41 7.39 -10.12
C VAL A 66 7.07 7.79 -9.49
N ASN A 67 6.30 8.65 -10.16
CA ASN A 67 4.99 9.08 -9.66
C ASN A 67 4.00 7.91 -9.57
N SER A 68 3.99 7.02 -10.55
CA SER A 68 3.13 5.83 -10.54
C SER A 68 3.52 4.88 -9.40
N LEU A 69 4.80 4.63 -9.17
CA LEU A 69 5.26 3.79 -8.07
C LEU A 69 4.95 4.41 -6.70
N LEU A 70 5.11 5.73 -6.55
CA LEU A 70 4.69 6.44 -5.34
C LEU A 70 3.17 6.37 -5.12
N GLY A 71 2.38 6.46 -6.19
CA GLY A 71 0.92 6.30 -6.13
C GLY A 71 0.51 4.89 -5.71
N VAL A 72 1.15 3.86 -6.29
CA VAL A 72 0.93 2.46 -5.89
C VAL A 72 1.30 2.25 -4.42
N LEU A 73 2.43 2.79 -3.98
CA LEU A 73 2.87 2.67 -2.58
C LEU A 73 1.93 3.41 -1.63
N ALA A 74 1.46 4.61 -2.00
CA ALA A 74 0.47 5.35 -1.23
C ALA A 74 -0.86 4.60 -1.08
N ALA A 75 -1.36 4.01 -2.17
CA ALA A 75 -2.58 3.20 -2.13
C ALA A 75 -2.43 1.90 -1.31
N SER A 76 -1.20 1.38 -1.20
CA SER A 76 -0.93 0.12 -0.50
C SER A 76 -1.28 0.18 0.98
N GLY A 77 -1.16 1.34 1.63
CA GLY A 77 -1.54 1.51 3.04
C GLY A 77 -3.05 1.33 3.27
N LEU A 78 -3.87 1.86 2.36
CA LEU A 78 -5.32 1.67 2.43
C LEU A 78 -5.69 0.22 2.12
N ILE A 79 -5.09 -0.36 1.08
CA ILE A 79 -5.29 -1.77 0.72
C ILE A 79 -4.91 -2.69 1.88
N TYR A 80 -3.81 -2.39 2.58
CA TYR A 80 -3.39 -3.12 3.78
C TYR A 80 -4.46 -3.11 4.87
N LEU A 81 -5.02 -1.93 5.17
CA LEU A 81 -6.05 -1.78 6.21
C LEU A 81 -7.29 -2.65 5.92
N TRP A 82 -7.75 -2.63 4.66
CA TRP A 82 -8.88 -3.46 4.24
C TRP A 82 -8.53 -4.95 4.23
N ALA A 83 -7.34 -5.31 3.75
CA ALA A 83 -6.89 -6.70 3.70
C ALA A 83 -6.70 -7.31 5.09
N SER A 84 -6.39 -6.50 6.12
CA SER A 84 -6.29 -6.93 7.51
C SER A 84 -7.62 -6.99 8.24
N ALA A 85 -8.67 -6.32 7.75
CA ALA A 85 -9.94 -6.19 8.45
C ALA A 85 -10.65 -7.54 8.64
N GLY A 86 -10.68 -8.40 7.61
CA GLY A 86 -11.31 -9.72 7.71
C GLY A 86 -10.69 -10.59 8.83
N PRO A 87 -9.38 -10.88 8.77
CA PRO A 87 -8.69 -11.60 9.84
C PRO A 87 -8.86 -10.95 11.23
N ALA A 88 -8.84 -9.62 11.30
CA ALA A 88 -9.01 -8.88 12.56
C ALA A 88 -10.39 -9.09 13.19
N ILE A 89 -11.45 -8.98 12.39
CA ILE A 89 -12.84 -9.17 12.84
C ILE A 89 -13.05 -10.63 13.24
N ALA A 90 -12.63 -11.58 12.40
CA ALA A 90 -12.79 -13.00 12.66
C ALA A 90 -12.11 -13.44 13.96
N MET A 91 -10.92 -12.91 14.24
CA MET A 91 -10.22 -13.16 15.50
C MET A 91 -10.90 -12.51 16.70
N ALA A 92 -11.42 -11.29 16.54
CA ALA A 92 -12.14 -10.59 17.61
C ALA A 92 -13.42 -11.34 17.99
N ASP A 93 -14.17 -11.83 17.00
CA ASP A 93 -15.42 -12.57 17.22
C ASP A 93 -15.17 -13.98 17.78
N ALA A 94 -14.14 -14.67 17.29
CA ALA A 94 -13.84 -16.03 17.73
C ALA A 94 -13.26 -16.10 19.15
N PHE A 95 -12.49 -15.08 19.56
CA PHE A 95 -11.70 -15.15 20.78
C PHE A 95 -11.92 -13.99 21.76
N GLY A 96 -12.76 -13.02 21.43
CA GLY A 96 -13.03 -11.86 22.28
C GLY A 96 -11.83 -10.93 22.46
N ILE A 97 -10.85 -10.98 21.55
CA ILE A 97 -9.64 -10.15 21.59
C ILE A 97 -9.83 -8.87 20.77
N SER A 98 -8.90 -7.91 20.91
CA SER A 98 -8.89 -6.74 20.03
C SER A 98 -8.61 -7.18 18.59
N GLY A 99 -9.26 -6.58 17.59
CA GLY A 99 -8.91 -6.78 16.17
C GLY A 99 -7.64 -6.03 15.72
N GLY A 100 -6.85 -5.51 16.67
CA GLY A 100 -5.70 -4.67 16.40
C GLY A 100 -4.46 -5.41 15.90
N ASP A 101 -3.39 -4.64 15.68
CA ASP A 101 -2.05 -5.19 15.51
C ASP A 101 -1.45 -5.51 16.89
N HIS A 102 -1.06 -6.78 17.07
CA HIS A 102 -0.46 -7.30 18.29
C HIS A 102 1.07 -7.38 18.20
N THR A 103 1.65 -7.12 17.02
CA THR A 103 3.11 -7.22 16.79
C THR A 103 3.85 -5.88 16.90
N GLY A 104 3.13 -4.76 16.78
CA GLY A 104 3.69 -3.40 16.70
C GLY A 104 4.17 -2.98 15.30
N TRP A 105 4.32 -3.91 14.35
CA TRP A 105 4.81 -3.66 12.98
C TRP A 105 3.71 -3.32 11.98
N GLY A 106 2.45 -3.43 12.37
CA GLY A 106 1.30 -3.14 11.52
C GLY A 106 1.26 -1.70 11.01
N TRP A 107 1.98 -0.79 11.66
CA TRP A 107 2.08 0.62 11.29
C TRP A 107 3.15 0.93 10.22
N THR A 108 4.08 0.02 9.95
CA THR A 108 5.20 0.30 9.04
C THR A 108 4.73 0.60 7.61
N LEU A 109 3.87 -0.26 7.04
CA LEU A 109 3.36 -0.06 5.69
C LEU A 109 2.45 1.18 5.59
N PRO A 110 1.50 1.43 6.50
CA PRO A 110 0.75 2.69 6.56
C PRO A 110 1.66 3.93 6.63
N ALA A 111 2.71 3.91 7.47
CA ALA A 111 3.64 5.04 7.60
C ALA A 111 4.42 5.30 6.31
N VAL A 112 4.94 4.25 5.67
CA VAL A 112 5.64 4.35 4.38
C VAL A 112 4.68 4.84 3.28
N SER A 113 3.43 4.37 3.29
CA SER A 113 2.41 4.79 2.33
C SER A 113 2.06 6.28 2.48
N ALA A 114 1.95 6.76 3.73
CA ALA A 114 1.75 8.18 4.02
C ALA A 114 2.94 9.02 3.55
N ALA A 115 4.16 8.57 3.80
CA ALA A 115 5.37 9.25 3.31
C ALA A 115 5.41 9.29 1.77
N ALA A 116 5.05 8.20 1.10
CA ALA A 116 4.99 8.14 -0.36
C ALA A 116 3.96 9.13 -0.93
N LEU A 117 2.80 9.24 -0.30
CA LEU A 117 1.77 10.21 -0.67
C LEU A 117 2.28 11.65 -0.53
N LEU A 118 2.95 11.96 0.59
CA LEU A 118 3.54 13.29 0.81
C LEU A 118 4.62 13.61 -0.23
N MET A 119 5.47 12.65 -0.58
CA MET A 119 6.48 12.82 -1.64
C MET A 119 5.84 13.07 -3.00
N LEU A 120 4.78 12.34 -3.34
CA LEU A 120 4.04 12.52 -4.60
C LEU A 120 3.45 13.94 -4.69
N ILE A 121 2.74 14.37 -3.64
CA ILE A 121 2.14 15.71 -3.57
C ILE A 121 3.22 16.79 -3.67
N ALA A 122 4.30 16.66 -2.89
CA ALA A 122 5.41 17.61 -2.91
C ALA A 122 6.08 17.69 -4.30
N GLY A 123 6.26 16.55 -4.98
CA GLY A 123 6.81 16.46 -6.32
C GLY A 123 5.95 17.21 -7.35
N GLU A 124 4.64 16.96 -7.35
CA GLU A 124 3.70 17.62 -8.26
C GLU A 124 3.59 19.13 -8.01
N VAL A 125 3.55 19.55 -6.73
CA VAL A 125 3.52 20.98 -6.36
C VAL A 125 4.79 21.70 -6.84
N ARG A 126 5.97 21.10 -6.65
CA ARG A 126 7.25 21.68 -7.11
C ARG A 126 7.30 21.80 -8.63
N TRP A 127 6.83 20.77 -9.34
CA TRP A 127 6.77 20.80 -10.80
C TRP A 127 5.83 21.88 -11.31
N TRP A 128 4.64 22.01 -10.72
CA TRP A 128 3.66 23.03 -11.09
C TRP A 128 4.23 24.44 -10.93
N ARG A 129 4.89 24.71 -9.80
CA ARG A 129 5.58 25.99 -9.53
C ARG A 129 6.70 26.28 -10.54
N GLY A 130 7.52 25.28 -10.88
CA GLY A 130 8.60 25.45 -11.86
C GLY A 130 8.09 25.65 -13.30
N SER A 131 6.93 25.08 -13.62
CA SER A 131 6.29 25.21 -14.95
C SER A 131 5.70 26.60 -15.14
N ALA A 132 5.06 27.17 -14.11
CA ALA A 132 4.51 28.53 -14.14
C ALA A 132 5.57 29.63 -14.30
N VAL A 133 6.80 29.39 -13.85
CA VAL A 133 7.93 30.33 -14.04
C VAL A 133 8.46 30.26 -15.49
N ARG A 134 8.40 29.08 -16.13
CA ARG A 134 8.95 28.86 -17.48
C ARG A 134 8.11 29.51 -18.57
N THR A 135 6.80 29.65 -18.37
CA THR A 135 5.87 30.26 -19.33
C THR A 135 5.91 31.79 -19.35
N ARG A 136 6.60 32.44 -18.39
CA ARG A 136 6.73 33.91 -18.31
C ARG A 136 7.95 34.50 -19.02
N ARG A 137 8.77 33.73 -19.74
CA ARG A 137 9.85 34.32 -20.54
C ARG A 137 9.25 35.04 -21.75
N PRO A 138 9.36 36.38 -21.87
CA PRO A 138 8.96 37.09 -23.08
C PRO A 138 9.82 36.59 -24.23
N GLY A 139 9.20 36.33 -25.39
CA GLY A 139 9.93 36.00 -26.61
C GLY A 139 11.00 37.05 -26.86
N ARG A 140 12.24 36.60 -27.10
CA ARG A 140 13.31 37.48 -27.58
C ARG A 140 12.77 38.24 -28.80
N PRO A 141 12.79 39.59 -28.82
CA PRO A 141 12.47 40.32 -30.03
C PRO A 141 13.42 39.82 -31.14
N ALA A 142 12.84 39.51 -32.30
CA ALA A 142 13.59 39.14 -33.48
C ALA A 142 14.53 40.30 -33.82
N THR A 143 15.80 40.15 -33.46
CA THR A 143 16.84 41.06 -33.91
C THR A 143 17.21 40.72 -35.34
N ALA A 144 17.19 41.75 -36.19
CA ALA A 144 17.83 41.86 -37.49
C ALA A 144 17.15 41.07 -38.63
N ARG A 145 17.02 41.61 -39.85
CA ARG A 145 17.79 42.66 -40.52
C ARG A 145 17.01 43.16 -41.73
#